data_AF-A0A2M7I376-F1
#
_entry.id   AF-A0A2M7I376-F1
#
_cell.length_a   1.000
_cell.length_b   1.000
_cell.length_c   1.000
_cell.angle_alpha   90.00
_cell.angle_beta   90.00
_cell.angle_gamma   90.00
#
_symmetry.space_group_name_H-M   'P 1'
#
loop_
_entity.id
_entity.type
_entity.pdbx_description
1 polymer ?
#
loop_
_entity_poly.entity_id
_entity_poly.type
_entity_poly.pdbx_seq_one_letter_code
_entity_poly.pdbx_strand_id
1 'polypeptide(L)' 'MQQYESLMQTVRDMEQDFEKFYVKGQAAAGTRLRKGLSQLRKDAQEMRKGIQELKAQRKANN' A
#
# COMPACT_ATOMS: atom_id res chain seq x y z
N MET A 1 -12.33 -0.99 7.60
CA MET A 1 -12.08 -2.34 7.04
C MET A 1 -11.73 -2.28 5.57
N GLN A 2 -12.56 -1.66 4.72
CA GLN A 2 -12.30 -1.55 3.27
C GLN A 2 -10.89 -1.06 2.87
N GLN A 3 -10.38 -0.01 3.52
CA GLN A 3 -9.02 0.50 3.23
C GLN A 3 -7.91 -0.49 3.62
N TYR A 4 -8.10 -1.27 4.67
CA TYR A 4 -7.14 -2.30 5.10
C TYR A 4 -7.12 -3.47 4.10
N GLU A 5 -8.30 -3.94 3.68
CA GLU A 5 -8.43 -4.98 2.67
C GLU A 5 -7.78 -4.57 1.35
N SER A 6 -7.94 -3.31 0.94
CA SER A 6 -7.28 -2.77 -0.25
C SER A 6 -5.75 -2.84 -0.16
N LEU A 7 -5.15 -2.45 0.98
CA LEU A 7 -3.69 -2.56 1.16
C LEU A 7 -3.21 -4.01 1.08
N MET A 8 -3.94 -4.93 1.72
CA MET A 8 -3.62 -6.35 1.69
C MET A 8 -3.73 -6.92 0.27
N GLN A 9 -4.74 -6.51 -0.49
CA GLN A 9 -4.89 -6.94 -1.88
C GLN A 9 -3.71 -6.46 -2.74
N THR A 10 -3.29 -5.19 -2.61
CA THR A 10 -2.13 -4.68 -3.34
C THR A 10 -0.85 -5.47 -3.05
N VAL A 11 -0.65 -5.89 -1.79
CA VAL A 11 0.50 -6.73 -1.42
C VAL A 11 0.40 -8.12 -2.05
N ARG A 12 -0.78 -8.75 -2.02
CA ARG A 12 -1.01 -10.06 -2.63
C ARG A 12 -0.79 -10.04 -4.14
N ASP A 13 -1.25 -9.00 -4.83
CA ASP A 13 -1.09 -8.87 -6.28
C ASP A 13 0.39 -8.78 -6.70
N MET A 14 1.27 -8.31 -5.80
CA MET A 14 2.71 -8.22 -6.04
C MET A 14 3.46 -9.54 -5.79
N GLU A 15 2.84 -10.54 -5.15
CA GLU A 15 3.51 -11.78 -4.72
C GLU A 15 4.22 -12.51 -5.88
N GLN A 16 3.54 -12.66 -7.01
CA GLN A 16 4.13 -13.30 -8.19
C GLN A 16 5.29 -12.49 -8.78
N ASP A 17 5.21 -11.16 -8.72
CA ASP A 17 6.29 -10.31 -9.21
C ASP A 17 7.50 -10.33 -8.27
N PHE A 18 7.29 -10.53 -6.96
CA PHE A 18 8.38 -10.77 -6.00
C PHE A 18 9.16 -12.03 -6.37
N GLU A 19 8.48 -13.15 -6.61
CA GLU A 19 9.14 -14.40 -7.04
C GLU A 19 9.88 -14.19 -8.37
N LYS A 20 9.20 -13.61 -9.37
CA LYS A 20 9.80 -13.37 -10.70
C LYS A 20 11.03 -12.47 -10.63
N PHE A 21 11.04 -11.47 -9.75
CA PHE A 21 12.18 -10.56 -9.61
C PHE A 21 13.32 -11.19 -8.80
N TYR A 22 13.06 -11.64 -7.57
CA TYR A 22 14.11 -12.09 -6.65
C TYR A 22 14.64 -13.49 -6.96
N VAL A 23 13.81 -14.40 -7.48
CA VAL A 23 14.22 -15.78 -7.80
C VAL A 23 14.59 -15.92 -9.27
N LYS A 24 13.79 -15.34 -10.18
CA LYS A 24 13.96 -15.54 -11.63
C LYS A 24 14.69 -14.40 -12.34
N GLY A 25 15.10 -13.33 -11.62
CA GLY A 25 15.89 -12.23 -12.17
C GLY A 25 15.15 -11.37 -13.22
N GLN A 26 13.82 -11.41 -13.30
CA GLN A 26 13.07 -10.70 -14.34
C GLN A 26 13.00 -9.19 -14.05
N ALA A 27 13.76 -8.38 -14.81
CA ALA A 27 13.79 -6.92 -14.65
C ALA A 27 12.42 -6.23 -14.80
N ALA A 28 11.55 -6.76 -15.68
CA ALA A 28 10.19 -6.23 -15.85
C ALA A 28 9.34 -6.36 -14.58
N ALA A 29 9.49 -7.47 -13.83
CA ALA A 29 8.82 -7.66 -12.55
C ALA A 29 9.30 -6.63 -11.52
N GLY A 30 10.60 -6.33 -11.48
CA GLY A 30 11.16 -5.26 -10.63
C GLY A 30 10.56 -3.88 -10.92
N THR A 31 10.27 -3.57 -12.19
CA THR A 31 9.59 -2.32 -12.55
C THR A 31 8.12 -2.29 -12.08
N ARG A 32 7.41 -3.41 -12.16
CA ARG A 32 6.03 -3.51 -11.62
C ARG A 32 6.02 -3.41 -10.10
N LEU A 33 6.91 -4.11 -9.40
CA LEU A 33 7.07 -4.03 -7.94
C LEU A 33 7.30 -2.60 -7.47
N ARG A 34 8.23 -1.86 -8.10
CA ARG A 34 8.48 -0.46 -7.71
C ARG A 34 7.23 0.43 -7.86
N LYS A 35 6.45 0.24 -8.92
CA LYS A 35 5.19 0.96 -9.13
C LYS A 35 4.15 0.57 -8.07
N GLY A 36 3.95 -0.73 -7.84
CA GLY A 36 3.04 -1.24 -6.81
C GLY A 36 3.40 -0.76 -5.40
N LEU A 37 4.68 -0.81 -5.03
CA LEU A 37 5.18 -0.29 -3.74
C LEU A 37 4.99 1.22 -3.60
N SER A 38 5.16 1.98 -4.69
CA SER A 38 4.91 3.42 -4.68
C SER A 38 3.43 3.74 -4.45
N GLN A 39 2.53 2.96 -5.04
CA GLN A 39 1.09 3.06 -4.82
C GLN A 39 0.72 2.67 -3.38
N LEU A 40 1.22 1.53 -2.90
CA LEU A 40 1.00 1.06 -1.52
C LEU A 40 1.42 2.12 -0.49
N ARG A 41 2.57 2.77 -0.70
CA ARG A 41 3.03 3.88 0.15
C ARG A 41 2.03 5.04 0.17
N LYS A 42 1.48 5.41 -0.99
CA LYS A 42 0.50 6.48 -1.11
C LYS A 42 -0.79 6.12 -0.35
N ASP A 43 -1.32 4.93 -0.57
CA ASP A 43 -2.57 4.46 0.05
C ASP A 43 -2.43 4.38 1.58
N ALA A 44 -1.29 3.88 2.07
CA ALA A 44 -0.99 3.84 3.50
C ALA A 44 -0.89 5.26 4.11
N GLN A 45 -0.30 6.20 3.37
CA GLN A 45 -0.19 7.59 3.82
C GLN A 45 -1.56 8.28 3.89
N GLU A 46 -2.45 8.03 2.93
CA GLU A 46 -3.81 8.55 2.94
C GLU A 46 -4.62 7.99 4.11
N MET A 47 -4.53 6.69 4.38
CA MET A 47 -5.13 6.08 5.57
C MET A 47 -4.63 6.74 6.87
N ARG A 48 -3.31 6.96 6.97
CA ARG A 48 -2.72 7.64 8.14
C ARG A 48 -3.27 9.07 8.30
N LYS A 49 -3.41 9.82 7.22
CA LYS A 49 -3.99 11.18 7.26
C LYS A 49 -5.43 11.15 7.76
N GLY A 50 -6.27 10.27 7.22
CA GLY A 50 -7.66 10.11 7.66
C GLY A 50 -7.78 9.80 9.16
N ILE A 51 -6.88 8.97 9.70
CA ILE A 51 -6.82 8.70 11.16
C ILE A 51 -6.50 9.97 11.95
N GLN A 52 -5.53 10.77 11.49
CA GLN A 52 -5.17 12.02 12.17
C GLN A 52 -6.30 13.05 12.12
N GLU A 53 -6.98 13.17 10.99
CA GLU A 53 -8.14 14.06 10.81
C GLU A 53 -9.28 13.65 11.74
N LEU A 54 -9.63 12.36 11.82
CA LEU A 54 -10.64 11.86 12.75
C LEU A 54 -10.27 12.13 14.21
N LYS A 55 -8.99 12.00 14.57
CA LYS A 55 -8.50 12.33 15.92
C LYS A 55 -8.65 13.83 16.21
N ALA A 56 -8.32 14.69 15.25
CA ALA A 56 -8.46 16.13 15.38
C ALA A 56 -9.94 16.55 15.50
N GLN A 57 -10.83 15.98 14.70
CA GLN A 57 -12.29 16.21 14.77
C GLN A 57 -12.85 15.83 16.14
N ARG A 58 -12.48 14.66 16.68
CA ARG A 58 -12.90 14.23 18.02
C ARG A 58 -12.43 15.18 19.12
N LYS A 59 -11.23 15.76 18.97
CA LYS A 59 -10.70 16.74 19.93
C LYS A 59 -11.43 18.09 19.83
N ALA A 60 -11.86 18.50 18.64
CA ALA A 60 -12.58 19.76 18.44
C ALA A 60 -14.04 19.72 18.92
N ASN A 61 -14.63 18.53 19.01
CA ASN A 61 -16.01 18.32 19.45
C ASN A 61 -16.15 18.06 20.96
N ASN A 62 -15.04 18.05 21.70
CA ASN A 62 -14.97 17.95 23.17
C ASN A 62 -14.52 19.28 23.77
#